data_AF-A0A662GF70-F1
#
_entry.id   AF-A0A662GF70-F1
#
_cell.length_a   1.000
_cell.length_b   1.000
_cell.length_c   1.000
_cell.angle_alpha   90.00
_cell.angle_beta   90.00
_cell.angle_gamma   90.00
#
_symmetry.space_group_name_H-M   'P 1'
#
loop_
_entity.id
_entity.type
_entity.pdbx_description
1 polymer ?
#
loop_
_entity_poly.entity_id
_entity_poly.type
_entity_poly.pdbx_seq_one_letter_code
_entity_poly.pdbx_strand_id
1 'polypeptide(L)'
;MIPVKTILVIRIIVAALLLTLGVLSVLTGIILYTAPRGSGETATAFGITKGDWSTLHTYFSFGATGTAVVHLYKLESFNLLSEKDSKKVICQSRIIM
;
A
#
# COMPACT_ATOMS: atom_id res chain seq x y z
N MET A 1 -8.69 -23.78 -8.52
CA MET A 1 -9.56 -22.65 -8.93
C MET A 1 -9.68 -21.73 -7.73
N ILE A 2 -8.96 -20.60 -7.71
CA ILE A 2 -9.03 -19.65 -6.59
C ILE A 2 -10.36 -18.90 -6.73
N PRO A 3 -11.25 -18.90 -5.73
CA PRO A 3 -12.54 -18.26 -5.86
C PRO A 3 -12.37 -16.74 -5.98
N VAL A 4 -13.15 -16.11 -6.87
CA VAL A 4 -13.13 -14.66 -7.15
C VAL A 4 -13.22 -13.82 -5.86
N LYS A 5 -13.96 -14.30 -4.86
CA LYS A 5 -14.09 -13.69 -3.54
C LYS A 5 -12.74 -13.52 -2.83
N THR A 6 -11.86 -14.53 -2.88
CA THR A 6 -10.54 -14.48 -2.24
C THR A 6 -9.63 -13.43 -2.89
N ILE A 7 -9.73 -13.26 -4.21
CA ILE A 7 -8.95 -12.26 -4.94
C ILE A 7 -9.37 -10.85 -4.54
N LEU A 8 -10.68 -10.59 -4.46
CA LEU A 8 -11.22 -9.32 -4.00
C LEU A 8 -10.79 -8.98 -2.57
N VAL A 9 -10.79 -9.98 -1.68
CA VAL A 9 -10.33 -9.81 -0.28
C VAL A 9 -8.85 -9.42 -0.23
N ILE A 10 -7.99 -10.11 -0.98
CA ILE A 10 -6.55 -9.76 -1.05
C ILE A 10 -6.38 -8.33 -1.56
N ARG A 11 -7.18 -7.92 -2.56
CA ARG A 11 -7.18 -6.58 -3.13
C ARG A 11 -7.49 -5.50 -2.09
N ILE A 12 -8.53 -5.72 -1.30
CA ILE A 12 -8.98 -4.82 -0.23
C ILE A 12 -7.90 -4.74 0.86
N ILE A 13 -7.32 -5.87 1.25
CA ILE A 13 -6.26 -5.91 2.28
C ILE A 13 -5.04 -5.09 1.85
N VAL A 14 -4.54 -5.30 0.62
CA VAL A 14 -3.37 -4.57 0.12
C VAL A 14 -3.66 -3.07 0.00
N ALA A 15 -4.84 -2.69 -0.47
CA ALA A 15 -5.25 -1.29 -0.56
C ALA A 15 -5.39 -0.64 0.82
N ALA A 16 -5.98 -1.33 1.79
CA ALA A 16 -6.10 -0.86 3.17
C ALA A 16 -4.73 -0.68 3.82
N LEU A 17 -3.80 -1.62 3.62
CA LEU A 17 -2.44 -1.54 4.13
C LEU A 17 -1.65 -0.38 3.51
N LEU A 18 -1.82 -0.16 2.20
CA LEU A 18 -1.20 0.97 1.51
C LEU A 18 -1.72 2.30 2.07
N LEU A 19 -3.03 2.40 2.29
CA LEU A 19 -3.66 3.59 2.85
C LEU A 19 -3.17 3.87 4.27
N THR A 20 -3.11 2.87 5.14
CA THR A 20 -2.64 3.06 6.52
C THR A 20 -1.17 3.48 6.55
N LEU A 21 -0.29 2.77 5.85
CA LEU A 21 1.15 3.12 5.79
C LEU A 21 1.38 4.49 5.16
N GLY A 22 0.62 4.84 4.12
CA GLY A 22 0.67 6.15 3.49
C GLY A 22 0.26 7.27 4.45
N VAL A 23 -0.84 7.10 5.19
CA VAL A 23 -1.31 8.07 6.18
C VAL A 23 -0.28 8.24 7.31
N LEU A 24 0.27 7.15 7.84
CA LEU A 24 1.31 7.21 8.87
C LEU A 24 2.59 7.90 8.37
N SER A 25 2.99 7.63 7.12
CA SER A 25 4.11 8.32 6.48
C SER A 25 3.87 9.83 6.39
N VAL A 26 2.68 10.26 5.95
CA VAL A 26 2.34 11.69 5.87
C VAL A 26 2.35 12.34 7.26
N LEU A 27 1.72 11.72 8.26
CA LEU A 27 1.67 12.25 9.62
C LEU A 27 3.07 12.43 10.21
N THR A 28 3.91 11.40 10.11
CA THR A 28 5.31 11.49 10.57
C THR A 28 6.10 12.54 9.79
N GLY A 29 5.86 12.67 8.48
CA GLY A 29 6.47 13.72 7.65
C GLY A 29 6.09 15.14 8.08
N ILE A 30 4.81 15.36 8.43
CA ILE A 30 4.33 16.66 8.96
C ILE A 30 5.01 16.98 10.29
N ILE A 31 5.08 16.00 11.20
CA ILE A 31 5.76 16.17 12.50
C ILE A 31 7.22 16.57 12.28
N LEU A 32 7.96 15.85 11.42
CA LEU A 32 9.34 16.21 11.07
C LEU A 32 9.47 17.58 10.41
N TYR A 33 8.52 17.94 9.55
CA TYR A 33 8.54 19.22 8.85
C TYR A 33 8.40 20.40 9.82
N THR A 34 7.53 20.25 10.82
CA THR A 34 7.31 21.25 11.88
C THR A 34 8.38 21.24 12.97
N ALA A 35 9.20 20.18 13.06
CA ALA A 35 10.25 20.08 14.06
C ALA A 35 11.35 21.13 13.82
N PRO A 36 11.80 21.85 14.87
CA PRO A 36 12.85 22.85 14.75
C PRO A 36 14.14 22.23 14.16
N ARG A 37 14.84 23.03 13.34
CA ARG A 37 16.13 22.66 12.71
C ARG A 37 17.25 23.45 13.39
N GLY A 38 18.39 22.81 13.67
CA GLY A 38 19.53 23.43 14.37
C GLY A 38 19.79 22.87 15.77
N SER A 39 20.41 23.64 16.67
CA SER A 39 20.80 23.22 18.04
C SER A 39 19.65 22.72 18.93
N GLY A 40 18.40 22.85 18.49
CA GLY A 40 17.21 22.21 19.06
C GLY A 40 16.91 20.82 18.48
N GLU A 41 17.88 20.07 17.93
CA GLU A 41 17.70 18.70 17.45
C GLU A 41 17.22 17.71 18.53
N THR A 42 17.36 18.08 19.80
CA THR A 42 16.77 17.41 20.95
C THR A 42 15.29 17.71 21.16
N ALA A 43 14.66 18.51 20.28
CA ALA A 43 13.24 18.80 20.36
C ALA A 43 12.45 17.49 20.26
N THR A 44 11.80 17.15 21.37
CA THR A 44 10.94 16.00 21.48
C THR A 44 9.53 16.41 21.07
N ALA A 45 8.99 15.75 20.04
CA ALA A 45 7.56 15.81 19.78
C ALA A 45 6.93 14.59 20.43
N PHE A 46 5.96 14.79 21.34
CA PHE A 46 5.32 13.73 22.12
C PHE A 46 6.30 12.85 22.94
N GLY A 47 7.42 13.42 23.40
CA GLY A 47 8.43 12.70 24.18
C GLY A 47 9.35 11.78 23.36
N ILE A 48 9.19 11.75 22.03
CA ILE A 48 10.03 10.98 21.10
C ILE A 48 11.02 11.94 20.43
N THR A 49 12.27 11.51 20.28
CA THR A 49 13.31 12.34 19.66
C THR A 49 13.06 12.52 18.16
N LYS A 50 13.53 13.63 17.60
CA LYS A 50 13.44 13.89 16.16
C LYS A 50 14.08 12.78 15.32
N GLY A 51 15.17 12.17 15.81
CA GLY A 51 15.85 11.05 15.16
C GLY A 51 14.98 9.79 15.09
N ASP A 52 14.26 9.49 16.16
CA ASP A 52 13.32 8.35 16.19
C ASP A 52 12.12 8.59 15.28
N TRP A 53 11.58 9.82 15.26
CA TRP A 53 10.55 10.19 14.30
C TRP A 53 11.02 10.02 12.86
N SER A 54 12.26 10.40 12.55
CA SER A 54 12.86 10.23 11.22
C SER A 54 12.95 8.75 10.83
N THR A 55 13.35 7.92 11.80
CA THR A 55 13.44 6.46 11.63
C THR A 55 12.06 5.86 11.35
N LEU A 56 11.04 6.22 12.14
CA LEU A 56 9.66 5.79 11.94
C LEU A 56 9.12 6.25 10.57
N HIS A 57 9.33 7.52 10.22
CA HIS A 57 8.94 8.04 8.91
C HIS A 57 9.57 7.24 7.78
N THR A 58 10.84 6.89 7.89
CA THR A 58 11.56 6.09 6.91
C THR A 58 10.96 4.69 6.79
N TYR A 59 10.68 4.00 7.90
CA TYR A 59 10.06 2.67 7.87
C TYR A 59 8.65 2.69 7.28
N PHE A 60 7.81 3.66 7.64
CA PHE A 60 6.47 3.77 7.06
C PHE A 60 6.52 4.09 5.57
N SER A 61 7.38 5.02 5.15
CA SER A 61 7.56 5.39 3.75
C SER A 61 8.11 4.23 2.91
N PHE A 62 9.08 3.48 3.44
CA PHE A 62 9.61 2.30 2.77
C PHE A 62 8.55 1.19 2.65
N GLY A 63 7.81 0.92 3.74
CA GLY A 63 6.71 -0.04 3.73
C GLY A 63 5.58 0.35 2.77
N ALA A 64 5.22 1.63 2.73
CA ALA A 64 4.23 2.15 1.79
C ALA A 64 4.71 1.97 0.35
N THR A 65 5.98 2.28 0.05
CA THR A 65 6.56 2.12 -1.29
C THR A 65 6.57 0.65 -1.72
N GLY A 66 7.02 -0.26 -0.85
CA GLY A 66 6.99 -1.69 -1.13
C GLY A 66 5.57 -2.22 -1.35
N THR A 67 4.61 -1.77 -0.54
CA THR A 67 3.20 -2.12 -0.70
C THR A 67 2.62 -1.54 -1.99
N ALA A 68 3.04 -0.34 -2.40
CA ALA A 68 2.62 0.29 -3.65
C ALA A 68 3.10 -0.52 -4.86
N VAL A 69 4.35 -0.99 -4.84
CA VAL A 69 4.90 -1.89 -5.86
C VAL A 69 4.05 -3.16 -5.96
N VAL A 70 3.78 -3.82 -4.82
CA VAL A 70 2.92 -5.02 -4.80
C VAL A 70 1.52 -4.70 -5.32
N HIS A 71 0.95 -3.57 -4.91
CA HIS A 71 -0.36 -3.11 -5.37
C HIS A 71 -0.39 -2.80 -6.86
N LEU A 72 0.67 -2.32 -7.49
CA LEU A 72 0.68 -2.10 -8.93
C LEU A 72 0.82 -3.44 -9.68
N TYR A 73 1.84 -4.23 -9.37
CA TYR A 73 2.18 -5.43 -10.14
C TYR A 73 1.20 -6.59 -9.96
N LYS A 74 0.76 -6.90 -8.72
CA LYS A 74 -0.19 -8.01 -8.50
C LYS A 74 -1.58 -7.66 -9.01
N LEU A 75 -1.98 -6.40 -8.89
CA LEU A 75 -3.34 -5.96 -9.19
C LEU A 75 -3.61 -5.85 -10.68
N GLU A 76 -2.62 -5.38 -11.44
CA GLU A 76 -2.68 -5.29 -12.90
C GLU A 76 -2.65 -6.69 -13.53
N SER A 77 -1.73 -7.54 -13.06
CA SER A 77 -1.66 -8.95 -13.50
C SER A 77 -2.96 -9.71 -13.22
N PHE A 78 -3.64 -9.43 -12.11
CA PHE A 78 -4.94 -10.04 -11.80
C PHE A 78 -6.07 -9.52 -12.68
N ASN A 79 -6.06 -8.24 -13.04
CA ASN A 79 -7.08 -7.67 -13.94
C ASN A 79 -7.04 -8.36 -15.31
N LEU A 80 -5.84 -8.64 -15.81
CA LEU A 80 -5.64 -9.36 -17.07
C LEU A 80 -6.13 -10.82 -16.99
N LEU A 81 -5.93 -11.49 -15.85
CA LEU A 81 -6.44 -12.86 -15.64
C LEU A 81 -7.97 -12.89 -15.56
N SER A 82 -8.58 -11.90 -14.89
CA SER A 82 -10.04 -11.79 -14.81
C SER A 82 -10.69 -11.59 -16.18
N GLU A 83 -10.09 -10.78 -17.06
CA GLU A 83 -10.58 -10.61 -18.43
C GLU A 83 -10.42 -11.90 -19.24
N LYS A 84 -9.29 -12.60 -19.10
CA LYS A 84 -9.02 -13.84 -19.82
C LYS A 84 -10.00 -14.95 -19.45
N ASP A 85 -10.30 -15.11 -18.16
CA ASP A 85 -11.31 -16.07 -17.68
C ASP A 85 -12.71 -15.71 -18.18
N SER A 86 -13.09 -14.43 -18.18
CA SER A 86 -14.38 -13.97 -18.71
C SER A 86 -14.53 -14.31 -20.21
N LYS A 87 -13.51 -14.00 -21.04
CA LYS A 87 -13.55 -14.35 -22.47
C LYS A 87 -13.58 -15.86 -22.70
N LYS A 88 -12.90 -16.64 -21.87
CA LYS A 88 -12.89 -18.11 -21.98
C LYS A 88 -14.27 -18.71 -21.73
N VAL A 89 -15.01 -18.22 -20.72
CA VAL A 89 -16.38 -18.64 -20.42
C VAL A 89 -17.34 -18.31 -21.58
N ILE A 90 -17.23 -17.10 -22.14
CA ILE A 90 -18.06 -16.66 -23.28
C ILE A 90 -17.76 -17.52 -24.51
N CYS A 91 -16.48 -17.78 -24.79
CA CYS A 91 -16.08 -18.59 -25.94
C CYS A 91 -16.56 -20.03 -25.80
N GLN A 92 -16.48 -20.61 -24.59
CA GLN A 92 -16.97 -21.97 -24.37
C GLN A 92 -18.49 -22.08 -24.52
N SER A 93 -19.27 -21.11 -24.03
CA SER A 93 -20.73 -21.11 -24.23
C SER A 93 -21.14 -21.00 -25.71
N ARG A 94 -20.33 -20.34 -26.55
CA ARG A 94 -20.56 -20.24 -28.00
C ARG A 94 -20.23 -21.51 -28.78
N ILE A 95 -19.46 -22.43 -28.22
CA ILE A 95 -19.06 -23.70 -28.87
C ILE A 95 -20.06 -24.82 -28.55
N ILE A 96 -20.84 -24.68 -27.47
CA ILE A 96 -21.80 -25.69 -26.99
C ILE A 96 -23.23 -25.38 -27.50
N MET A 97 -23.41 -24.27 -28.23
CA MET A 97 -24.67 -23.85 -28.87
C MET A 97 -24.54 -24.01 -30.38
#